data_AF-A0A7X3SM68-F1
#
_entry.id   AF-A0A7X3SM68-F1
#
_cell.length_a   1.000
_cell.length_b   1.000
_cell.length_c   1.000
_cell.angle_alpha   90.00
_cell.angle_beta   90.00
_cell.angle_gamma   90.00
#
_symmetry.space_group_name_H-M   'P 1'
#
loop_
_entity.id
_entity.type
_entity.pdbx_description
1 polymer ?
#
loop_
_entity_poly.entity_id
_entity_poly.type
_entity_poly.pdbx_seq_one_letter_code
_entity_poly.pdbx_strand_id
1 'polypeptide(L)'
;MMLKEFETRTGYFPAMKEYEAIEKAYIEFGGDKDTFCNAYKENEDGIAEKIQYEVNMQYIHTQQLMDSYKAQIIELKKALEREEEWKLCENPNNVRQNDYARLAEGAETGNHSYYMTDTEAIARICDVFDFDPSKIIIIHEVDELEVNRHKFLRKTGRKIERHPVYCAPDYYYIRFNTSYWYYEVWNGQLRPFYD
;
A
#
# COMPACT_ATOMS: atom_id res chain seq x y z
N MET A 1 30.73 1.17 -34.38
CA MET A 1 30.45 2.23 -35.39
C MET A 1 29.30 3.03 -34.85
N MET A 2 29.32 4.38 -34.88
CA MET A 2 28.33 5.19 -34.17
C MET A 2 26.90 5.02 -34.71
N LEU A 3 25.87 5.15 -33.87
CA LEU A 3 24.45 4.99 -34.26
C LEU A 3 24.08 5.90 -35.43
N LYS A 4 24.36 7.20 -35.30
CA LYS A 4 24.11 8.18 -36.38
C LYS A 4 24.85 7.85 -37.67
N GLU A 5 26.05 7.30 -37.57
CA GLU A 5 26.85 6.89 -38.72
C GLU A 5 26.23 5.70 -39.45
N PHE A 6 25.64 4.77 -38.72
CA PHE A 6 24.91 3.63 -39.25
C PHE A 6 23.58 4.08 -39.88
N GLU A 7 22.76 4.84 -39.15
CA GLU A 7 21.49 5.41 -39.64
C GLU A 7 21.67 6.16 -40.96
N THR A 8 22.72 6.98 -41.07
CA THR A 8 23.00 7.75 -42.29
C THR A 8 23.37 6.86 -43.47
N ARG A 9 24.09 5.76 -43.25
CA ARG A 9 24.58 4.85 -44.31
C ARG A 9 23.52 3.84 -44.76
N THR A 10 22.67 3.40 -43.84
CA THR A 10 21.69 2.34 -44.10
C THR A 10 20.28 2.88 -44.32
N GLY A 11 19.95 4.06 -43.79
CA GLY A 11 18.58 4.56 -43.70
C GLY A 11 17.72 3.81 -42.68
N TYR A 12 18.31 2.91 -41.89
CA TYR A 12 17.64 2.12 -40.87
C TYR A 12 17.85 2.74 -39.49
N PHE A 13 16.78 2.81 -38.69
CA PHE A 13 16.75 3.47 -37.38
C PHE A 13 16.50 2.44 -36.26
N PRO A 14 17.54 1.71 -35.82
CA PRO A 14 17.40 0.66 -34.82
C PRO A 14 17.10 1.24 -33.43
N ALA A 15 16.41 0.45 -32.59
CA ALA A 15 16.34 0.75 -31.17
C ALA A 15 17.71 0.56 -30.50
N MET A 16 17.96 1.18 -29.34
CA MET A 16 19.28 1.14 -28.68
C MET A 16 19.83 -0.28 -28.48
N LYS A 17 18.99 -1.23 -28.02
CA LYS A 17 19.42 -2.63 -27.83
C LYS A 17 19.74 -3.36 -29.14
N GLU A 18 19.02 -3.04 -30.20
CA GLU A 18 19.29 -3.59 -31.51
C GLU A 18 20.58 -3.01 -32.08
N TYR A 19 20.79 -1.71 -31.87
CA TYR A 19 22.04 -1.04 -32.22
C TYR A 19 23.25 -1.61 -31.47
N GLU A 20 23.12 -1.95 -30.18
CA GLU A 20 24.19 -2.64 -29.44
C GLU A 20 24.59 -3.96 -30.12
N ALA A 21 23.61 -4.74 -30.59
CA ALA A 21 23.86 -5.98 -31.32
C ALA A 21 24.47 -5.73 -32.72
N ILE A 22 24.02 -4.70 -33.43
CA ILE A 22 24.59 -4.25 -34.71
C ILE A 22 26.04 -3.81 -34.53
N GLU A 23 26.34 -3.04 -33.49
CA GLU A 23 27.69 -2.57 -33.19
C GLU A 23 28.62 -3.74 -32.86
N LYS A 24 28.16 -4.70 -32.06
CA LYS A 24 28.90 -5.94 -31.78
C LYS A 24 29.19 -6.72 -33.06
N ALA A 25 28.19 -6.93 -33.91
CA ALA A 25 28.36 -7.64 -35.18
C ALA A 25 29.34 -6.91 -36.12
N TYR A 26 29.32 -5.58 -36.14
CA TYR A 26 30.30 -4.79 -36.89
C TYR A 26 31.73 -4.98 -36.36
N ILE A 27 31.92 -4.98 -35.04
CA ILE A 27 33.23 -5.24 -34.42
C ILE A 27 33.76 -6.64 -34.79
N GLU A 28 32.88 -7.64 -34.83
CA GLU A 28 33.21 -9.02 -35.19
C GLU A 28 33.48 -9.20 -36.71
N PHE A 29 32.83 -8.41 -37.57
CA PHE A 29 32.99 -8.46 -39.02
C PHE A 29 34.40 -8.08 -39.49
N GLY A 30 35.10 -7.17 -38.79
CA GLY A 30 36.50 -6.81 -39.06
C GLY A 30 36.77 -6.06 -40.38
N GLY A 31 35.74 -5.71 -41.14
CA GLY A 31 35.82 -4.94 -42.39
C GLY A 31 35.55 -3.44 -42.25
N ASP A 32 35.53 -2.74 -43.38
CA ASP A 32 35.18 -1.31 -43.41
C ASP A 32 33.68 -1.06 -43.18
N LYS A 33 33.35 0.17 -42.79
CA LYS A 33 31.98 0.58 -42.44
C LYS A 33 31.01 0.49 -43.61
N ASP A 34 31.45 0.78 -44.83
CA ASP A 34 30.57 0.86 -45.99
C ASP A 34 30.25 -0.54 -46.52
N THR A 35 31.23 -1.45 -46.51
CA THR A 35 31.02 -2.87 -46.79
C THR A 35 30.03 -3.49 -45.81
N PHE A 36 30.20 -3.29 -44.50
CA PHE A 36 29.25 -3.82 -43.51
C PHE A 36 27.84 -3.25 -43.68
N CYS A 37 27.70 -1.94 -43.87
CA CYS A 37 26.39 -1.29 -44.04
C CYS A 37 25.68 -1.75 -45.32
N ASN A 38 26.41 -2.02 -46.39
CA ASN A 38 25.83 -2.57 -47.62
C ASN A 38 25.42 -4.03 -47.45
N ALA A 39 26.27 -4.86 -46.85
CA ALA A 39 25.93 -6.24 -46.50
C ALA A 39 24.69 -6.31 -45.59
N TYR A 40 24.58 -5.41 -44.61
CA TYR A 40 23.40 -5.30 -43.75
C TYR A 40 22.13 -4.95 -44.52
N LYS A 41 22.18 -3.94 -45.42
CA LYS A 41 21.02 -3.51 -46.24
C LYS A 41 20.53 -4.62 -47.18
N GLU A 42 21.46 -5.31 -47.83
CA GLU A 42 21.15 -6.41 -48.74
C GLU A 42 20.86 -7.73 -48.01
N ASN A 43 20.99 -7.72 -46.67
CA ASN A 43 20.92 -8.91 -45.82
C ASN A 43 21.83 -10.04 -46.33
N GLU A 44 23.03 -9.68 -46.79
CA GLU A 44 24.03 -10.61 -47.29
C GLU A 44 24.39 -11.62 -46.21
N ASP A 45 24.43 -12.90 -46.57
CA ASP A 45 24.60 -14.03 -45.65
C ASP A 45 23.63 -14.06 -44.45
N GLY A 46 22.49 -13.36 -44.56
CA GLY A 46 21.47 -13.27 -43.52
C GLY A 46 21.91 -12.44 -42.31
N ILE A 47 22.86 -11.52 -42.46
CA ILE A 47 23.44 -10.79 -41.32
C ILE A 47 22.40 -9.98 -40.53
N ALA A 48 21.46 -9.31 -41.19
CA ALA A 48 20.43 -8.51 -40.53
C ALA A 48 19.43 -9.41 -39.79
N GLU A 49 19.03 -10.53 -40.39
CA GLU A 49 18.15 -11.53 -39.76
C GLU A 49 18.79 -12.17 -38.52
N LYS A 50 20.08 -12.51 -38.58
CA LYS A 50 20.82 -13.08 -37.45
C LYS A 50 20.87 -12.12 -36.26
N ILE A 51 21.17 -10.84 -36.52
CA ILE A 51 21.19 -9.79 -35.49
C ILE A 51 19.80 -9.63 -34.86
N GLN A 52 18.76 -9.51 -35.69
CA GLN A 52 17.39 -9.38 -35.20
C GLN A 52 16.94 -10.60 -34.37
N TYR A 53 17.31 -11.81 -34.81
CA TYR A 53 17.03 -13.04 -34.08
C TYR A 53 17.70 -13.06 -32.71
N GLU A 54 18.97 -12.68 -32.61
CA GLU A 54 19.69 -12.59 -31.33
C GLU A 54 18.99 -11.62 -30.37
N VAL A 55 18.63 -10.43 -30.85
CA VAL A 55 17.92 -9.41 -30.06
C VAL A 55 16.56 -9.91 -29.59
N ASN A 56 15.79 -10.55 -30.47
CA ASN A 56 14.48 -11.13 -30.13
C ASN A 56 14.61 -12.24 -29.09
N MET A 57 15.61 -13.12 -29.23
CA MET A 57 15.85 -14.19 -28.25
C MET A 57 16.29 -13.64 -26.89
N GLN A 58 17.14 -12.62 -26.86
CA GLN A 58 17.50 -11.94 -25.62
C GLN A 58 16.29 -11.26 -24.97
N TYR A 59 15.41 -10.65 -25.77
CA TYR A 59 14.17 -10.05 -25.27
C TYR A 59 13.25 -11.09 -24.64
N ILE A 60 13.00 -12.20 -25.34
CA ILE A 60 12.18 -13.32 -24.83
C ILE A 60 12.79 -13.88 -23.55
N HIS A 61 14.09 -14.12 -23.51
CA HIS A 61 14.77 -14.64 -22.33
C HIS A 61 14.68 -13.68 -21.14
N THR A 62 14.89 -12.38 -21.38
CA THR A 62 14.76 -11.34 -20.35
C THR A 62 13.33 -11.29 -19.81
N GLN A 63 12.33 -11.38 -20.70
CA GLN A 63 10.92 -11.38 -20.31
C GLN A 63 10.58 -12.61 -19.45
N GLN A 64 11.03 -13.80 -19.84
CA GLN A 64 10.86 -15.03 -19.06
C GLN A 64 11.51 -14.92 -17.68
N LEU A 65 12.71 -14.35 -17.60
CA LEU A 65 13.42 -14.15 -16.33
C LEU A 65 12.68 -13.15 -15.44
N MET A 66 12.18 -12.05 -16.01
CA MET A 66 11.37 -11.06 -15.29
C MET A 66 10.09 -11.68 -14.72
N ASP A 67 9.42 -12.53 -15.47
CA ASP A 67 8.20 -13.19 -15.01
C ASP A 67 8.50 -14.25 -13.94
N SER A 68 9.64 -14.96 -14.05
CA SER A 68 10.15 -15.83 -12.98
C SER A 68 10.44 -15.05 -11.68
N TYR A 69 11.10 -13.90 -11.78
CA TYR A 69 11.39 -13.08 -10.60
C TYR A 69 10.13 -12.49 -9.97
N LYS A 70 9.15 -12.06 -10.77
CA LYS A 70 7.85 -11.62 -10.24
C LYS A 70 7.16 -12.73 -9.46
N ALA A 71 7.17 -13.96 -9.98
CA ALA A 71 6.61 -15.12 -9.28
C ALA A 71 7.34 -15.38 -7.96
N GLN A 72 8.67 -15.32 -7.96
CA GLN A 72 9.47 -15.47 -6.74
C GLN A 72 9.18 -14.38 -5.71
N ILE A 73 9.03 -13.12 -6.13
CA ILE A 73 8.67 -12.00 -5.24
C ILE A 73 7.30 -12.24 -4.60
N ILE A 74 6.33 -12.75 -5.35
CA ILE A 74 4.99 -13.07 -4.81
C ILE A 74 5.11 -14.16 -3.73
N GLU A 75 5.85 -15.23 -4.01
CA GLU A 75 6.00 -16.34 -3.05
C GLU A 75 6.80 -15.93 -1.81
N LEU A 76 7.86 -15.13 -1.96
CA LEU A 76 8.62 -14.59 -0.84
C LEU A 76 7.77 -13.65 0.02
N LYS A 77 6.93 -12.80 -0.58
CA LYS A 77 5.98 -11.97 0.16
C LYS A 77 4.98 -12.80 0.95
N LYS A 78 4.44 -13.88 0.38
CA LYS A 78 3.55 -14.81 1.10
C LYS A 78 4.28 -15.56 2.22
N ALA A 79 5.54 -15.91 2.04
CA ALA A 79 6.34 -16.53 3.09
C ALA A 79 6.60 -15.55 4.24
N LEU A 80 6.89 -14.28 3.91
CA LEU A 80 7.08 -13.22 4.89
C LEU A 80 5.82 -12.98 5.72
N GLU A 81 4.64 -12.82 5.09
CA GLU A 81 3.37 -12.64 5.82
C GLU A 81 3.08 -13.78 6.81
N ARG A 82 3.45 -15.02 6.45
CA ARG A 82 3.31 -16.19 7.33
C ARG A 82 4.29 -16.14 8.51
N GLU A 83 5.55 -15.81 8.25
CA GLU A 83 6.59 -15.72 9.29
C GLU A 83 6.37 -14.55 10.26
N GLU A 84 5.80 -13.44 9.77
CA GLU A 84 5.50 -12.28 10.61
C GLU A 84 4.43 -12.58 11.66
N GLU A 85 3.59 -13.60 11.42
CA GLU A 85 2.53 -14.04 12.35
C GLU A 85 1.65 -12.88 12.84
N TRP A 86 1.14 -12.08 11.91
CA TRP A 86 0.23 -10.99 12.22
C TRP A 86 -0.99 -11.49 12.99
N LYS A 87 -1.26 -10.85 14.14
CA LYS A 87 -2.38 -11.19 15.03
C LYS A 87 -3.12 -9.90 15.38
N LEU A 88 -4.45 -10.00 15.45
CA LEU A 88 -5.28 -8.89 15.92
C LEU A 88 -4.82 -8.43 17.29
N CYS A 89 -4.73 -7.12 17.46
CA CYS A 89 -4.35 -6.50 18.71
C CYS A 89 -5.24 -5.31 19.01
N GLU A 90 -5.50 -5.12 20.29
CA GLU A 90 -6.14 -3.92 20.82
C GLU A 90 -5.08 -3.08 21.54
N ASN A 91 -5.17 -1.76 21.41
CA ASN A 91 -4.28 -0.86 22.13
C ASN A 91 -4.62 -0.94 23.64
N PRO A 92 -3.67 -1.34 24.51
CA PRO A 92 -3.94 -1.50 25.94
C PRO A 92 -4.30 -0.19 26.64
N ASN A 93 -3.98 0.96 26.04
CA ASN A 93 -4.33 2.27 26.58
C ASN A 93 -5.74 2.72 26.21
N ASN A 94 -6.36 2.09 25.21
CA ASN A 94 -7.72 2.41 24.77
C ASN A 94 -8.75 1.46 25.41
N VAL A 95 -10.03 1.84 25.40
CA VAL A 95 -11.13 0.96 25.82
C VAL A 95 -11.16 -0.28 24.94
N ARG A 96 -11.22 -1.46 25.56
CA ARG A 96 -11.25 -2.74 24.85
C ARG A 96 -12.56 -2.97 24.10
N GLN A 97 -12.51 -3.68 22.98
CA GLN A 97 -13.72 -3.90 22.16
C GLN A 97 -14.79 -4.68 22.90
N ASN A 98 -14.39 -5.68 23.68
CA ASN A 98 -15.34 -6.45 24.50
C ASN A 98 -16.02 -5.59 25.58
N ASP A 99 -15.34 -4.61 26.15
CA ASP A 99 -15.92 -3.73 27.17
C ASP A 99 -16.90 -2.75 26.53
N TYR A 100 -16.54 -2.16 25.38
CA TYR A 100 -17.47 -1.37 24.57
C TYR A 100 -18.71 -2.16 24.16
N ALA A 101 -18.54 -3.39 23.66
CA ALA A 101 -19.65 -4.24 23.20
C ALA A 101 -20.63 -4.58 24.34
N ARG A 102 -20.13 -4.79 25.56
CA ARG A 102 -20.97 -4.99 26.75
C ARG A 102 -21.77 -3.75 27.12
N LEU A 103 -21.19 -2.55 26.97
CA LEU A 103 -21.91 -1.30 27.20
C LEU A 103 -22.99 -1.08 26.11
N ALA A 104 -22.66 -1.38 24.86
CA ALA A 104 -23.55 -1.25 23.71
C ALA A 104 -24.63 -2.35 23.65
N GLU A 105 -24.54 -3.38 24.49
CA GLU A 105 -25.54 -4.45 24.55
C GLU A 105 -26.91 -3.87 24.91
N GLY A 106 -27.88 -4.04 24.01
CA GLY A 106 -29.23 -3.48 24.18
C GLY A 106 -29.40 -2.03 23.71
N ALA A 107 -28.35 -1.36 23.25
CA ALA A 107 -28.43 0.04 22.80
C ALA A 107 -29.37 0.24 21.61
N GLU A 108 -29.45 -0.73 20.70
CA GLU A 108 -30.38 -0.70 19.55
C GLU A 108 -31.85 -0.73 19.97
N THR A 109 -32.16 -1.45 21.05
CA THR A 109 -33.53 -1.62 21.55
C THR A 109 -33.87 -0.63 22.67
N GLY A 110 -32.91 0.20 23.10
CA GLY A 110 -33.05 1.12 24.23
C GLY A 110 -33.12 0.41 25.58
N ASN A 111 -32.69 -0.86 25.65
CA ASN A 111 -32.77 -1.64 26.88
C ASN A 111 -31.53 -1.41 27.74
N HIS A 112 -31.68 -0.61 28.80
CA HIS A 112 -30.62 -0.21 29.74
C HIS A 112 -29.54 0.71 29.17
N SER A 113 -29.26 0.69 27.87
CA SER A 113 -28.39 1.65 27.17
C SER A 113 -29.05 2.13 25.87
N TYR A 114 -28.53 3.21 25.30
CA TYR A 114 -28.92 3.70 23.97
C TYR A 114 -27.75 4.39 23.26
N TYR A 115 -27.80 4.43 21.93
CA TYR A 115 -26.85 5.21 21.13
C TYR A 115 -27.17 6.70 21.19
N MET A 116 -26.21 7.50 21.66
CA MET A 116 -26.36 8.95 21.65
C MET A 116 -26.20 9.49 20.22
N THR A 117 -26.94 10.54 19.93
CA THR A 117 -26.67 11.41 18.77
C THR A 117 -25.41 12.24 19.00
N ASP A 118 -24.80 12.75 17.93
CA ASP A 118 -23.62 13.63 18.03
C ASP A 118 -23.88 14.86 18.91
N THR A 119 -25.09 15.44 18.82
CA THR A 119 -25.47 16.60 19.62
C THR A 119 -25.54 16.27 21.11
N GLU A 120 -26.06 15.09 21.46
CA GLU A 120 -26.11 14.63 22.87
C GLU A 120 -24.71 14.30 23.38
N ALA A 121 -23.89 13.64 22.57
CA ALA A 121 -22.52 13.32 22.91
C ALA A 121 -21.67 14.58 23.12
N ILE A 122 -21.78 15.59 22.24
CA ILE A 122 -21.12 16.88 22.37
C ILE A 122 -21.59 17.60 23.64
N ALA A 123 -22.91 17.71 23.85
CA ALA A 123 -23.46 18.34 25.05
C ALA A 123 -22.91 17.68 26.32
N ARG A 124 -22.86 16.34 26.34
CA ARG A 124 -22.32 15.59 27.48
C ARG A 124 -20.84 15.87 27.73
N ILE A 125 -20.02 15.93 26.69
CA ILE A 125 -18.59 16.26 26.83
C ILE A 125 -18.43 17.68 27.39
N CYS A 126 -19.19 18.64 26.86
CA CYS A 126 -19.15 20.04 27.31
C CYS A 126 -19.58 20.18 28.77
N ASP A 127 -20.70 19.57 29.16
CA ASP A 127 -21.26 19.67 30.52
C ASP A 127 -20.36 19.05 31.59
N VAL A 128 -19.59 18.00 31.23
CA VAL A 128 -18.78 17.24 32.20
C VAL A 128 -17.32 17.70 32.22
N PHE A 129 -16.76 18.11 31.09
CA PHE A 129 -15.33 18.37 30.93
C PHE A 129 -14.98 19.77 30.42
N ASP A 130 -15.97 20.66 30.26
CA ASP A 130 -15.79 22.06 29.86
C ASP A 130 -15.05 22.26 28.51
N PHE A 131 -15.25 21.35 27.56
CA PHE A 131 -14.71 21.53 26.20
C PHE A 131 -15.52 22.53 25.37
N ASP A 132 -14.85 23.16 24.40
CA ASP A 132 -15.50 24.00 23.39
C ASP A 132 -16.23 23.14 22.35
N PRO A 133 -17.57 23.24 22.22
CA PRO A 133 -18.35 22.40 21.31
C PRO A 133 -17.95 22.56 19.85
N SER A 134 -17.43 23.74 19.45
CA SER A 134 -17.02 24.00 18.07
C SER A 134 -15.76 23.24 17.65
N LYS A 135 -15.02 22.69 18.62
CA LYS A 135 -13.77 21.95 18.38
C LYS A 135 -13.95 20.45 18.48
N ILE A 136 -15.12 19.96 18.91
CA ILE A 136 -15.37 18.54 19.10
C ILE A 136 -15.84 17.90 17.79
N ILE A 137 -15.22 16.78 17.44
CA ILE A 137 -15.63 15.92 16.31
C ILE A 137 -15.88 14.53 16.87
N ILE A 138 -17.13 14.07 16.84
CA ILE A 138 -17.48 12.72 17.27
C ILE A 138 -16.98 11.70 16.24
N ILE A 139 -16.39 10.62 16.74
CA ILE A 139 -15.82 9.55 15.93
C ILE A 139 -16.60 8.27 16.23
N HIS A 140 -17.09 7.64 15.16
CA HIS A 140 -17.96 6.47 15.24
C HIS A 140 -17.26 5.16 14.94
N GLU A 141 -15.97 5.20 14.60
CA GLU A 141 -15.22 4.05 14.13
C GLU A 141 -13.77 4.13 14.59
N VAL A 142 -13.16 2.98 14.85
CA VAL A 142 -11.73 2.85 15.15
C VAL A 142 -11.06 1.89 14.18
N ASP A 143 -9.78 2.09 13.91
CA ASP A 143 -9.02 1.19 13.05
C ASP A 143 -8.77 -0.16 13.74
N GLU A 144 -8.97 -1.25 13.01
CA GLU A 144 -8.52 -2.58 13.44
C GLU A 144 -7.01 -2.70 13.21
N LEU A 145 -6.30 -3.12 14.25
CA LEU A 145 -4.84 -3.21 14.26
C LEU A 145 -4.38 -4.67 14.34
N GLU A 146 -3.28 -4.95 13.67
CA GLU A 146 -2.51 -6.18 13.83
C GLU A 146 -1.13 -5.87 14.37
N VAL A 147 -0.61 -6.79 15.18
CA VAL A 147 0.77 -6.81 15.64
C VAL A 147 1.46 -8.07 15.16
N ASN A 148 2.70 -7.93 14.68
CA ASN A 148 3.52 -9.07 14.29
C ASN A 148 4.41 -9.57 15.44
N ARG A 149 5.10 -10.70 15.23
CA ARG A 149 6.03 -11.29 16.22
C ARG A 149 7.16 -10.33 16.64
N HIS A 150 7.48 -9.34 15.81
CA HIS A 150 8.51 -8.33 16.04
C HIS A 150 7.96 -7.03 16.65
N LYS A 151 6.67 -6.99 17.04
CA LYS A 151 5.99 -5.83 17.65
C LYS A 151 5.79 -4.64 16.70
N PHE A 152 5.84 -4.87 15.40
CA PHE A 152 5.37 -3.87 14.44
C PHE A 152 3.85 -3.88 14.39
N LEU A 153 3.26 -2.69 14.34
CA LEU A 153 1.82 -2.46 14.23
C LEU A 153 1.47 -2.10 12.79
N ARG A 154 0.34 -2.60 12.30
CA ARG A 154 -0.28 -2.16 11.05
C ARG A 154 -1.80 -2.07 11.18
N LYS A 155 -2.40 -1.18 10.38
CA LYS A 155 -3.84 -1.13 10.19
C LYS A 155 -4.25 -2.21 9.19
N THR A 156 -5.29 -2.99 9.49
CA THR A 156 -5.82 -4.01 8.56
C THR A 156 -6.62 -3.40 7.41
N GLY A 157 -6.99 -2.12 7.55
CA GLY A 157 -7.90 -1.42 6.65
C GLY A 157 -9.38 -1.63 6.99
N ARG A 158 -9.69 -2.51 7.96
CA ARG A 158 -11.05 -2.65 8.50
C ARG A 158 -11.30 -1.61 9.59
N LYS A 159 -12.55 -1.18 9.66
CA LYS A 159 -13.06 -0.26 10.67
C LYS A 159 -13.96 -1.03 11.62
N ILE A 160 -13.83 -0.74 12.91
CA ILE A 160 -14.66 -1.29 13.98
C ILE A 160 -15.63 -0.19 14.42
N GLU A 161 -16.92 -0.46 14.33
CA GLU A 161 -17.97 0.46 14.75
C GLU A 161 -17.93 0.69 16.26
N ARG A 162 -18.03 1.98 16.63
CA ARG A 162 -17.90 2.53 17.97
C ARG A 162 -18.71 3.81 18.11
N HIS A 163 -20.02 3.67 18.08
CA HIS A 163 -20.95 4.76 18.33
C HIS A 163 -20.87 5.25 19.79
N PRO A 164 -21.17 6.53 20.05
CA PRO A 164 -21.39 7.01 21.42
C PRO A 164 -22.53 6.23 22.08
N VAL A 165 -22.31 5.68 23.28
CA VAL A 165 -23.32 4.89 24.02
C VAL A 165 -23.49 5.48 25.40
N TYR A 166 -24.73 5.66 25.82
CA TYR A 166 -25.08 6.09 27.17
C TYR A 166 -25.90 5.01 27.88
N CYS A 167 -25.53 4.70 29.11
CA CYS A 167 -26.31 3.87 30.02
C CYS A 167 -26.63 4.64 31.30
N ALA A 168 -25.63 5.26 31.92
CA ALA A 168 -25.77 6.02 33.16
C ALA A 168 -24.73 7.15 33.24
N PRO A 169 -24.84 8.09 34.20
CA PRO A 169 -23.93 9.21 34.30
C PRO A 169 -22.45 8.85 34.46
N ASP A 170 -22.15 7.69 35.02
CA ASP A 170 -20.84 7.10 35.27
C ASP A 170 -20.58 5.84 34.41
N TYR A 171 -21.48 5.52 33.47
CA TYR A 171 -21.38 4.36 32.58
C TYR A 171 -21.82 4.75 31.17
N TYR A 172 -20.87 5.28 30.39
CA TYR A 172 -21.06 5.72 29.02
C TYR A 172 -19.71 5.76 28.29
N TYR A 173 -19.78 5.75 26.96
CA TYR A 173 -18.63 5.81 26.08
C TYR A 173 -18.83 6.87 25.01
N ILE A 174 -17.81 7.69 24.76
CA ILE A 174 -17.77 8.64 23.64
C ILE A 174 -16.35 8.72 23.11
N ARG A 175 -16.15 8.46 21.82
CA ARG A 175 -14.89 8.75 21.13
C ARG A 175 -15.00 10.08 20.39
N PHE A 176 -14.05 10.97 20.61
CA PHE A 176 -14.04 12.26 19.93
C PHE A 176 -12.63 12.81 19.74
N ASN A 177 -12.47 13.61 18.70
CA ASN A 177 -11.26 14.37 18.44
C ASN A 177 -11.49 15.85 18.70
N THR A 178 -10.41 16.52 19.04
CA THR A 178 -10.30 17.97 18.94
C THR A 178 -9.32 18.32 17.82
N SER A 179 -9.07 19.61 17.58
CA SER A 179 -8.12 20.06 16.56
C SER A 179 -6.71 19.49 16.70
N TYR A 180 -6.29 19.12 17.92
CA TYR A 180 -4.91 18.70 18.21
C TYR A 180 -4.80 17.39 19.00
N TRP A 181 -5.88 16.95 19.63
CA TRP A 181 -5.85 15.83 20.56
C TRP A 181 -6.99 14.86 20.32
N TYR A 182 -6.73 13.61 20.66
CA TYR A 182 -7.62 12.48 20.46
C TYR A 182 -8.04 11.96 21.84
N TYR A 183 -9.35 11.82 22.06
CA TYR A 183 -9.88 11.43 23.35
C TYR A 183 -10.96 10.36 23.24
N GLU A 184 -11.04 9.54 24.29
CA GLU A 184 -12.23 8.76 24.57
C GLU A 184 -12.68 9.00 26.00
N VAL A 185 -13.99 8.97 26.22
CA VAL A 185 -14.59 8.96 27.54
C VAL A 185 -15.01 7.54 27.85
N TRP A 186 -14.64 7.05 29.01
CA TRP A 186 -15.08 5.74 29.51
C TRP A 186 -15.43 5.84 30.98
N ASN A 187 -16.66 5.47 31.32
CA ASN A 187 -17.18 5.47 32.69
C ASN A 187 -16.97 6.82 33.40
N GLY A 188 -17.29 7.91 32.70
CA GLY A 188 -17.12 9.27 33.23
C GLY A 188 -15.68 9.79 33.33
N GLN A 189 -14.69 9.05 32.83
CA GLN A 189 -13.30 9.49 32.79
C GLN A 189 -12.87 9.84 31.38
N LEU A 190 -12.29 11.04 31.23
CA LEU A 190 -11.62 11.46 30.00
C LEU A 190 -10.23 10.81 29.89
N ARG A 191 -9.93 10.19 28.75
CA ARG A 191 -8.67 9.51 28.48
C ARG A 191 -8.13 9.93 27.11
N PRO A 192 -6.81 10.10 26.96
CA PRO A 192 -6.21 10.21 25.62
C PRO A 192 -6.45 8.93 24.84
N PHE A 193 -6.79 9.06 23.56
CA PHE A 193 -6.88 7.94 22.64
C PHE A 193 -5.61 7.83 21.82
N TYR A 194 -5.14 6.61 21.63
CA TYR A 194 -3.91 6.30 20.90
C TYR A 194 -4.24 5.53 19.61
N ASP A 195 -4.06 6.19 18.48
CA ASP A 195 -4.20 5.62 17.12
C ASP A 195 -3.12 4.57 16.79
#